data_AF-A0A8I1QPK1-F1
#
_entry.id   AF-A0A8I1QPK1-F1
#
_cell.length_a   1.000
_cell.length_b   1.000
_cell.length_c   1.000
_cell.angle_alpha   90.00
_cell.angle_beta   90.00
_cell.angle_gamma   90.00
#
_symmetry.space_group_name_H-M   'P 1'
#
loop_
_entity.id
_entity.type
_entity.pdbx_description
1 polymer ?
#
loop_
_entity_poly.entity_id
_entity_poly.type
_entity_poly.pdbx_seq_one_letter_code
_entity_poly.pdbx_strand_id
1 'polypeptide(L)'
;MVPTLDRTLLQHATVHPVNWRGRSGRFYALEPLRLDDFSFKADELYLIALGPHVMWAGGAADLVEDPVSRARFRLAMDCADRVFHVETSADAIERLTVVWDLEGAEPIIGLSAA
;
A
#
# COMPACT_ATOMS: atom_id res chain seq x y z
N MET A 1 -36.38 -23.03 11.99
CA MET A 1 -36.08 -22.16 10.84
C MET A 1 -35.00 -21.19 11.30
N VAL A 2 -33.74 -21.48 10.99
CA VAL A 2 -32.59 -20.66 11.40
C VAL A 2 -32.57 -19.42 10.49
N PRO A 3 -32.49 -18.18 11.02
CA PRO A 3 -32.35 -17.03 10.16
C PRO A 3 -30.95 -17.05 9.54
N THR A 4 -30.89 -17.31 8.24
CA THR A 4 -29.69 -17.10 7.42
C THR A 4 -29.44 -15.60 7.41
N LEU A 5 -28.52 -15.12 8.24
CA LEU A 5 -28.06 -13.74 8.15
C LEU A 5 -27.40 -13.55 6.79
N ASP A 6 -28.00 -12.68 5.97
CA ASP A 6 -27.51 -12.30 4.65
C ASP A 6 -26.04 -11.85 4.73
N ARG A 7 -25.17 -12.63 4.10
CA ARG A 7 -23.72 -12.43 4.03
C ARG A 7 -23.32 -11.16 3.25
N THR A 8 -24.29 -10.50 2.63
CA THR A 8 -24.12 -9.37 1.71
C THR A 8 -23.87 -8.03 2.42
N LEU A 9 -24.22 -7.91 3.72
CA LEU A 9 -24.04 -6.66 4.47
C LEU A 9 -22.63 -6.46 5.05
N LEU A 10 -21.77 -7.49 5.04
CA LEU A 10 -20.38 -7.39 5.51
C LEU A 10 -19.39 -6.93 4.43
N GLN A 11 -19.84 -6.70 3.19
CA GLN A 11 -18.96 -6.41 2.04
C GLN A 11 -18.60 -4.93 1.84
N HIS A 12 -19.24 -4.01 2.56
CA HIS A 12 -18.88 -2.59 2.54
C HIS A 12 -18.26 -2.18 3.89
N ALA A 13 -17.21 -2.86 4.33
CA ALA A 13 -16.29 -2.20 5.23
C ALA A 13 -15.76 -0.99 4.47
N THR A 14 -16.16 0.22 4.86
CA THR A 14 -15.57 1.45 4.35
C THR A 14 -14.07 1.34 4.61
N VAL A 15 -13.33 1.19 3.53
CA VAL A 15 -11.87 1.08 3.54
C VAL A 15 -11.37 2.47 3.88
N HIS A 16 -11.15 2.73 5.16
CA HIS A 16 -10.66 4.04 5.60
C HIS A 16 -9.19 4.16 5.24
N PRO A 17 -8.78 5.27 4.60
CA PRO A 17 -7.37 5.51 4.34
C PRO A 17 -6.56 5.46 5.63
N VAL A 18 -5.41 4.79 5.59
CA VAL A 18 -4.49 4.69 6.72
C VAL A 18 -3.40 5.73 6.50
N ASN A 19 -3.20 6.60 7.49
CA ASN A 19 -2.17 7.62 7.40
C ASN A 19 -0.78 7.02 7.69
N TRP A 20 0.14 7.24 6.76
CA TRP A 20 1.56 6.96 6.91
C TRP A 20 2.33 8.27 6.86
N ARG A 21 3.40 8.36 7.65
CA ARG A 21 4.32 9.49 7.62
C ARG A 21 5.61 9.03 6.96
N GLY A 22 5.94 9.63 5.82
CA GLY A 22 7.20 9.39 5.11
C GLY A 22 8.41 9.84 5.92
N ARG A 23 9.61 9.41 5.53
CA ARG A 23 10.87 9.81 6.19
C ARG A 23 11.10 11.32 6.23
N SER A 24 10.53 12.07 5.29
CA SER A 24 10.54 13.53 5.21
C SER A 24 9.60 14.20 6.20
N GLY A 25 8.65 13.44 6.77
CA GLY A 25 7.55 13.95 7.58
C GLY A 25 6.26 14.22 6.80
N ARG A 26 6.24 14.09 5.48
CA ARG A 26 5.02 14.21 4.66
C ARG A 26 4.03 13.09 5.02
N PHE A 27 2.74 13.44 5.07
CA PHE A 27 1.67 12.48 5.32
C PHE A 27 1.10 11.95 4.01
N TYR A 28 0.82 10.65 4.00
CA TYR A 28 0.19 9.93 2.91
C TYR A 28 -1.04 9.19 3.44
N ALA A 29 -2.20 9.51 2.90
CA ALA A 29 -3.42 8.76 3.14
C ALA A 29 -3.43 7.57 2.18
N LEU A 30 -3.04 6.38 2.67
CA LEU A 30 -2.91 5.20 1.84
C LEU A 30 -4.20 4.40 1.82
N GLU A 31 -4.63 3.94 0.65
CA GLU A 31 -5.82 3.10 0.50
C GLU A 31 -5.45 1.62 0.72
N PRO A 32 -5.94 0.96 1.80
CA PRO A 32 -5.67 -0.47 1.99
C PRO A 32 -6.32 -1.33 0.90
N LEU A 33 -5.53 -2.24 0.32
CA LEU A 33 -6.02 -3.25 -0.61
C LEU A 33 -6.03 -4.63 0.03
N ARG A 34 -6.76 -5.58 -0.59
CA ARG A 34 -6.72 -6.99 -0.19
C ARG A 34 -5.47 -7.65 -0.75
N LEU A 35 -4.59 -8.15 0.12
CA LEU A 35 -3.33 -8.79 -0.30
C LEU A 35 -3.53 -10.00 -1.23
N ASP A 36 -4.62 -10.74 -1.04
CA ASP A 36 -4.92 -11.94 -1.85
C ASP A 36 -5.57 -11.63 -3.21
N ASP A 37 -5.94 -10.38 -3.48
CA ASP A 37 -6.80 -10.01 -4.63
C ASP A 37 -6.42 -8.66 -5.26
N PHE A 38 -5.21 -8.16 -5.02
CA PHE A 38 -4.74 -6.92 -5.66
C PHE A 38 -3.96 -7.22 -6.93
N SER A 39 -3.99 -6.26 -7.86
CA SER A 39 -3.19 -6.28 -9.08
C SER A 39 -2.49 -4.95 -9.29
N PHE A 40 -1.29 -5.02 -9.87
CA PHE A 40 -0.53 -3.84 -10.25
C PHE A 40 -1.13 -3.22 -11.51
N LYS A 41 -1.35 -1.91 -11.46
CA LYS A 41 -1.61 -1.06 -12.62
C LYS A 41 -0.31 -0.36 -13.01
N ALA A 42 -0.11 -0.15 -14.32
CA ALA A 42 1.17 0.31 -14.87
C ALA A 42 1.66 1.63 -14.25
N ASP A 43 0.77 2.58 -14.05
CA ASP A 43 1.09 3.94 -13.62
C ASP A 43 0.72 4.23 -12.16
N GLU A 44 0.58 3.20 -11.34
CA GLU A 44 0.21 3.34 -9.93
C GLU A 44 1.39 3.02 -9.01
N LEU A 45 1.33 3.49 -7.78
CA LEU A 45 2.29 3.15 -6.72
C LEU A 45 1.61 2.35 -5.62
N TYR A 46 2.38 1.45 -5.04
CA TYR A 46 1.93 0.56 -3.99
C TYR A 46 2.95 0.51 -2.86
N LEU A 47 2.45 0.33 -1.65
CA LEU A 47 3.25 0.08 -0.45
C LEU A 47 2.89 -1.31 0.10
N ILE A 48 3.91 -2.12 0.36
CA ILE A 48 3.77 -3.45 0.95
C ILE A 48 4.46 -3.46 2.30
N ALA A 49 3.76 -3.96 3.31
CA ALA A 49 4.21 -3.90 4.70
C ALA A 49 4.00 -5.22 5.44
N LEU A 50 4.80 -5.38 6.49
CA LEU A 50 4.60 -6.35 7.56
C LEU A 50 4.37 -5.58 8.86
N GLY A 51 3.13 -5.56 9.35
CA GLY A 51 2.75 -4.76 10.50
C GLY A 51 3.01 -3.25 10.27
N PRO A 52 3.89 -2.61 11.05
CA PRO A 52 4.27 -1.21 10.85
C PRO A 52 5.53 -1.02 9.98
N HIS A 53 6.11 -2.08 9.43
CA HIS A 53 7.38 -2.02 8.71
C HIS A 53 7.13 -2.03 7.21
N VAL A 54 7.64 -1.02 6.50
CA VAL A 54 7.63 -1.00 5.04
C VAL A 54 8.62 -2.04 4.52
N MET A 55 8.14 -2.97 3.71
CA MET A 55 8.94 -4.02 3.09
C MET A 55 9.32 -3.65 1.66
N TRP A 56 8.42 -2.95 0.96
CA TRP A 56 8.62 -2.50 -0.41
C TRP A 56 7.68 -1.34 -0.74
N ALA A 57 8.13 -0.40 -1.56
CA ALA A 57 7.31 0.64 -2.16
C ALA A 57 7.73 0.82 -3.63
N GLY A 58 6.78 0.93 -4.55
CA GLY A 58 7.07 1.05 -5.97
C GLY A 58 5.87 0.79 -6.87
N GLY A 59 6.10 0.83 -8.18
CA GLY A 59 5.12 0.54 -9.22
C GLY A 59 5.48 -0.70 -10.05
N ALA A 60 4.66 -0.99 -11.06
CA ALA A 60 4.86 -2.12 -11.96
C ALA A 60 6.19 -2.02 -12.75
N ALA A 61 6.59 -0.80 -13.13
CA ALA A 61 7.84 -0.55 -13.84
C ALA A 61 9.06 -1.01 -13.03
N ASP A 62 9.09 -0.77 -11.72
CA ASP A 62 10.20 -1.22 -10.85
C ASP A 62 10.34 -2.74 -10.85
N LEU A 63 9.22 -3.46 -10.97
CA LEU A 63 9.22 -4.92 -11.11
C LEU A 63 9.72 -5.39 -12.46
N VAL A 64 9.71 -4.57 -13.52
CA VAL A 64 10.20 -4.97 -14.85
C VAL A 64 11.63 -4.51 -15.06
N GLU A 65 11.97 -3.31 -14.61
CA GLU A 65 13.19 -2.61 -14.97
C GLU A 65 14.30 -2.81 -13.93
N ASP A 66 13.98 -2.94 -12.63
CA ASP A 66 14.97 -3.07 -11.56
C ASP A 66 15.01 -4.50 -10.95
N PRO A 67 16.07 -5.29 -11.21
CA PRO A 67 16.27 -6.59 -10.59
C PRO A 67 16.32 -6.57 -9.06
N VAL A 68 16.83 -5.49 -8.45
CA VAL A 68 16.96 -5.37 -6.99
C VAL A 68 15.59 -5.11 -6.38
N SER A 69 14.83 -4.16 -6.93
CA SER A 69 13.45 -3.92 -6.52
C SER A 69 12.58 -5.17 -6.66
N ARG A 70 12.68 -5.90 -7.78
CA ARG A 70 12.02 -7.21 -7.94
C ARG A 70 12.33 -8.20 -6.82
N ALA A 71 13.59 -8.33 -6.45
CA ALA A 71 14.00 -9.28 -5.43
C ALA A 71 13.40 -8.91 -4.05
N ARG A 72 13.40 -7.61 -3.72
CA ARG A 72 12.77 -7.09 -2.50
C ARG A 72 11.26 -7.29 -2.50
N PHE A 73 10.60 -7.02 -3.63
CA PHE A 73 9.17 -7.27 -3.79
C PHE A 73 8.81 -8.74 -3.55
N ARG A 74 9.57 -9.67 -4.14
CA ARG A 74 9.32 -11.12 -3.93
C ARG A 74 9.45 -11.50 -2.46
N LEU A 75 10.50 -11.03 -1.78
CA LEU A 75 10.65 -11.24 -0.34
C LEU A 75 9.49 -10.63 0.46
N ALA A 76 9.06 -9.42 0.10
CA ALA A 76 7.93 -8.78 0.75
C ALA A 76 6.65 -9.60 0.58
N MET A 77 6.37 -10.13 -0.61
CA MET A 77 5.20 -10.97 -0.86
C MET A 77 5.21 -12.30 -0.08
N ASP A 78 6.37 -12.81 0.29
CA ASP A 78 6.47 -14.04 1.10
C ASP A 78 6.06 -13.83 2.57
N CYS A 79 6.09 -12.59 3.08
CA CYS A 79 5.88 -12.32 4.51
C CYS A 79 4.91 -11.18 4.84
N ALA A 80 4.54 -10.33 3.89
CA ALA A 80 3.68 -9.18 4.12
C ALA A 80 2.29 -9.59 4.61
N ASP A 81 1.70 -8.72 5.41
CA ASP A 81 0.31 -8.85 5.88
C ASP A 81 -0.59 -7.74 5.32
N ARG A 82 0.01 -6.72 4.70
CA ARG A 82 -0.67 -5.49 4.28
C ARG A 82 -0.13 -4.98 2.96
N VAL A 83 -1.04 -4.50 2.12
CA VAL A 83 -0.76 -3.78 0.89
C VAL A 83 -1.63 -2.53 0.82
N PHE A 84 -1.07 -1.47 0.28
CA PHE A 84 -1.77 -0.22 0.08
C PHE A 84 -1.52 0.32 -1.32
N HIS A 85 -2.53 0.97 -1.87
CA HIS A 85 -2.38 1.87 -3.00
C HIS A 85 -1.97 3.26 -2.50
N VAL A 86 -1.11 3.90 -3.28
CA VAL A 86 -0.57 5.24 -3.01
C VAL A 86 -1.06 6.16 -4.11
N GLU A 87 -1.93 7.10 -3.76
CA GLU A 87 -2.32 8.17 -4.68
C GLU A 87 -1.11 9.04 -5.01
N THR A 88 -0.81 9.16 -6.29
CA THR A 88 0.33 9.93 -6.78
C THR A 88 0.00 10.55 -8.14
N SER A 89 0.75 11.58 -8.52
CA SER A 89 0.62 12.17 -9.85
C SER A 89 1.33 11.30 -10.91
N ALA A 90 1.06 11.60 -12.18
CA ALA A 90 1.76 10.99 -13.30
C ALA A 90 3.21 11.51 -13.49
N ASP A 91 3.66 12.46 -12.67
CA ASP A 91 5.01 13.02 -12.77
C ASP A 91 6.06 12.03 -12.24
N ALA A 92 7.03 11.67 -13.08
CA ALA A 92 8.03 10.66 -12.76
C ALA A 92 8.95 11.08 -11.59
N ILE A 93 9.28 12.36 -11.47
CA ILE A 93 10.15 12.86 -10.40
C ILE A 93 9.40 12.86 -9.07
N GLU A 94 8.14 13.27 -9.06
CA GLU A 94 7.29 13.19 -7.89
C GLU A 94 7.17 11.74 -7.42
N ARG A 95 6.91 10.79 -8.33
CA ARG A 95 6.82 9.36 -8.00
C ARG A 95 8.08 8.81 -7.34
N LEU A 96 9.25 9.09 -7.90
CA LEU A 96 10.53 8.68 -7.31
C LEU A 96 10.74 9.28 -5.91
N THR A 97 10.32 10.54 -5.74
CA THR A 97 10.40 11.22 -4.44
C THR A 97 9.45 10.59 -3.42
N VAL A 98 8.23 10.24 -3.84
CA VAL A 98 7.23 9.54 -3.01
C VAL A 98 7.74 8.15 -2.61
N VAL A 99 8.29 7.37 -3.56
CA VAL A 99 8.86 6.04 -3.26
C VAL A 99 9.98 6.15 -2.24
N TRP A 100 10.96 7.03 -2.48
CA TRP A 100 12.05 7.27 -1.53
C TRP A 100 11.54 7.66 -0.14
N ASP A 101 10.46 8.44 -0.10
CA ASP A 101 9.88 8.89 1.17
C ASP A 101 9.17 7.75 1.92
N LEU A 102 8.44 6.92 1.17
CA LEU A 102 7.69 5.77 1.68
C LEU A 102 8.57 4.63 2.15
N GLU A 103 9.75 4.42 1.56
CA GLU A 103 10.71 3.41 2.01
C GLU A 103 11.14 3.57 3.47
N GLY A 104 11.04 4.79 4.03
CA GLY A 104 11.30 5.05 5.45
C GLY A 104 10.05 5.46 6.22
N ALA A 105 8.86 5.17 5.71
CA ALA A 105 7.63 5.58 6.34
C ALA A 105 7.25 4.72 7.54
N GLU A 106 6.45 5.29 8.42
CA GLU A 106 5.84 4.60 9.56
C GLU A 106 4.33 4.91 9.62
N PRO A 107 3.51 3.95 10.06
CA PRO A 107 2.08 4.20 10.21
C PRO A 107 1.83 5.15 11.39
N ILE A 108 0.90 6.08 11.20
CA ILE A 108 0.46 6.97 12.27
C ILE A 108 -0.72 6.32 12.99
N ILE A 109 -0.48 5.89 14.22
CA ILE A 109 -1.52 5.28 15.07
C ILE A 109 -2.37 6.41 15.66
N GLY A 110 -3.70 6.33 15.48
CA GLY A 110 -4.66 7.23 16.14
C GLY A 110 -5.20 8.39 15.29
N LEU A 111 -4.85 8.47 14.00
CA LEU A 111 -5.44 9.43 13.06
C LEU A 111 -6.14 8.67 11.93
N SER A 112 -7.40 8.30 12.12
CA SER A 112 -8.25 7.88 11.00
C SER A 112 -8.53 9.12 10.17
N ALA A 113 -8.22 9.11 8.87
CA ALA A 113 -8.70 10.15 7.97
C ALA A 113 -10.24 10.15 8.04
N ALA A 114 -10.80 11.31 8.37
CA ALA A 114 -12.24 11.54 8.54
C ALA A 114 -12.87 12.04 7.25
#